data_AF-A0A6J2YDN2-F1
#
_entry.id   AF-A0A6J2YDN2-F1
#
_cell.length_a   1.000
_cell.length_b   1.000
_cell.length_c   1.000
_cell.angle_alpha   90.00
_cell.angle_beta   90.00
_cell.angle_gamma   90.00
#
_symmetry.space_group_name_H-M   'P 1'
#
loop_
_entity.id
_entity.type
_entity.pdbx_description
1 polymer ?
#
loop_
_entity_poly.entity_id
_entity_poly.type
_entity_poly.pdbx_seq_one_letter_code
_entity_poly.pdbx_strand_id
1 'polypeptide(L)'
;MDVQTDVSPMTGEQIQSYIVLGAQNNFSAPNQINTEEQTQNVLDEIPGERFQERHHLNLDTDFDYPRKGTDPGIVLIFNNETFSDEPRLGSRRDVNEILICFSRLGFNIHESDVCTDYSAERIQNKIAQILNDKERLKNTNCLVVFVMTHGEEYEMLNSLDGWFRTKDIWKHFMECEELEDKPKLFFIQACKGYFSAKLAVSTAELDKDKQDKPPLIDHRYLTPGELGPDMLIAYSTIEGNVSFRDPQSGSWFIQELCKNFSTYGRREDVVSLMTRINKCVCRNYYTIRLQDIAKQTPAFVSTLSKKFYLNRNKDRHILLQIQKDTDEINGIVKEIMNCLNNRPSVA
;
A
#
# COMPACT_ATOMS: atom_id res chain seq x y z
N MET A 1 -0.81 20.23 37.37
CA MET A 1 0.26 19.22 37.15
C MET A 1 0.23 18.95 35.65
N ASP A 2 0.88 19.82 34.90
CA ASP A 2 1.00 19.71 33.45
C ASP A 2 2.31 19.00 33.14
N VAL A 3 2.22 17.88 32.42
CA VAL A 3 3.38 17.11 31.99
C VAL A 3 3.89 17.76 30.70
N GLN A 4 4.98 18.51 30.80
CA GLN A 4 5.77 18.95 29.67
C GLN A 4 6.49 17.73 29.07
N THR A 5 6.21 17.42 27.81
CA THR A 5 7.05 16.54 26.99
C THR A 5 8.12 17.39 26.33
N ASP A 6 9.35 17.33 26.87
CA ASP A 6 10.55 17.87 26.25
C ASP A 6 10.83 17.12 24.93
N VAL A 7 10.77 17.84 23.81
CA VAL A 7 11.29 17.37 22.52
C VAL A 7 12.32 18.41 22.09
N SER A 8 13.57 18.16 22.42
CA SER A 8 14.69 19.03 22.04
C SER A 8 14.82 19.10 20.51
N PRO A 9 14.93 20.30 19.90
CA PRO A 9 15.14 20.45 18.47
C PRO A 9 16.59 20.06 18.10
N MET A 10 16.73 19.21 17.09
CA MET A 10 18.04 18.85 16.53
C MET A 10 18.68 20.05 15.81
N THR A 11 19.99 20.20 15.98
CA THR A 11 20.78 21.36 15.52
C THR A 11 21.20 21.26 14.05
N GLY A 12 21.38 22.43 13.42
CA GLY A 12 21.48 22.63 11.97
C GLY A 12 22.72 22.13 11.23
N GLU A 13 23.41 21.11 11.71
CA GLU A 13 24.48 20.41 10.96
C GLU A 13 24.05 19.01 10.48
N GLN A 14 22.85 18.55 10.83
CA GLN A 14 22.20 17.37 10.24
C GLN A 14 21.43 17.70 8.93
N ILE A 15 21.74 18.86 8.33
CA ILE A 15 20.93 19.60 7.36
C ILE A 15 21.04 19.13 5.89
N GLN A 16 21.75 18.04 5.57
CA GLN A 16 22.10 17.76 4.17
C GLN A 16 21.62 16.44 3.55
N SER A 17 20.68 15.72 4.17
CA SER A 17 20.24 14.40 3.65
C SER A 17 18.77 14.27 3.24
N TYR A 18 17.98 15.37 3.22
CA TYR A 18 16.52 15.19 3.28
C TYR A 18 15.63 15.69 2.15
N ILE A 19 16.09 16.52 1.21
CA ILE A 19 15.21 16.99 0.13
C ILE A 19 16.00 17.20 -1.18
N VAL A 20 16.13 16.13 -1.97
CA VAL A 20 16.20 16.07 -3.45
C VAL A 20 17.27 16.95 -4.18
N LEU A 21 18.25 16.21 -4.76
CA LEU A 21 19.21 16.47 -5.86
C LEU A 21 20.44 17.36 -5.67
N GLY A 22 21.61 16.76 -5.96
CA GLY A 22 22.85 17.46 -6.30
C GLY A 22 23.97 16.50 -6.69
N ALA A 23 24.25 16.42 -7.98
CA ALA A 23 25.40 15.72 -8.54
C ALA A 23 26.74 16.11 -7.87
N GLN A 24 27.66 15.14 -7.87
CA GLN A 24 29.07 15.22 -7.52
C GLN A 24 29.40 15.50 -6.04
N ASN A 25 29.67 14.44 -5.28
CA ASN A 25 31.03 14.15 -4.80
C ASN A 25 31.12 12.81 -4.04
N ASN A 26 32.28 12.18 -4.22
CA ASN A 26 32.69 10.86 -3.73
C ASN A 26 32.28 10.56 -2.28
N PHE A 27 31.42 9.56 -2.10
CA PHE A 27 31.35 8.80 -0.86
C PHE A 27 31.33 7.31 -1.19
N SER A 28 32.23 6.58 -0.53
CA SER A 28 32.39 5.14 -0.60
C SER A 28 31.07 4.43 -0.33
N ALA A 29 30.73 3.45 -1.19
CA ALA A 29 29.50 2.68 -1.13
C ALA A 29 29.21 2.16 0.30
N PRO A 30 28.03 2.45 0.89
CA PRO A 30 27.60 1.70 2.05
C PRO A 30 27.24 0.28 1.59
N ASN A 31 27.70 -0.71 2.35
CA ASN A 31 27.49 -2.14 2.12
C ASN A 31 26.08 -2.44 1.62
N GLN A 32 25.98 -3.22 0.55
CA GLN A 32 24.73 -3.75 0.01
C GLN A 32 23.98 -4.48 1.13
N ILE A 33 22.97 -3.83 1.70
CA ILE A 33 22.00 -4.47 2.59
C ILE A 33 21.08 -5.27 1.67
N ASN A 34 21.07 -6.59 1.82
CA ASN A 34 20.28 -7.49 1.00
C ASN A 34 18.79 -7.28 1.31
N THR A 35 18.10 -6.57 0.43
CA THR A 35 16.74 -6.05 0.66
C THR A 35 15.67 -7.13 0.58
N GLU A 36 15.88 -8.16 -0.24
CA GLU A 36 14.99 -9.31 -0.39
C GLU A 36 14.93 -10.12 0.91
N GLU A 37 16.08 -10.34 1.54
CA GLU A 37 16.22 -11.12 2.78
C GLU A 37 15.43 -10.52 3.95
N GLN A 38 15.36 -9.19 4.07
CA GLN A 38 14.58 -8.53 5.12
C GLN A 38 13.07 -8.60 4.90
N THR A 39 12.62 -8.45 3.65
CA THR A 39 11.20 -8.64 3.32
C THR A 39 10.79 -10.09 3.55
N GLN A 40 11.67 -11.03 3.21
CA GLN A 40 11.46 -12.44 3.48
C GLN A 40 11.36 -12.72 4.98
N ASN A 41 12.25 -12.15 5.79
CA ASN A 41 12.18 -12.27 7.25
C ASN A 41 10.82 -11.80 7.81
N VAL A 42 10.26 -10.69 7.30
CA VAL A 42 8.94 -10.20 7.75
C VAL A 42 7.82 -11.17 7.35
N LEU A 43 7.87 -11.72 6.13
CA LEU A 43 6.90 -12.71 5.67
C LEU A 43 7.01 -14.03 6.43
N ASP A 44 8.21 -14.46 6.80
CA ASP A 44 8.47 -15.65 7.61
C ASP A 44 7.97 -15.48 9.06
N GLU A 45 8.00 -14.26 9.60
CA GLU A 45 7.43 -13.94 10.91
C GLU A 45 5.89 -13.94 10.93
N ILE A 46 5.25 -13.81 9.76
CA ILE A 46 3.79 -13.88 9.64
C ILE A 46 3.35 -15.36 9.71
N PRO A 47 2.33 -15.73 10.51
CA PRO A 47 1.89 -17.11 10.63
C PRO A 47 1.63 -17.76 9.27
N GLY A 48 2.27 -18.92 9.02
CA GLY A 48 2.27 -19.59 7.71
C GLY A 48 0.97 -20.29 7.31
N GLU A 49 -0.03 -20.35 8.19
CA GLU A 49 -1.33 -20.92 7.85
C GLU A 49 -2.12 -19.93 6.99
N ARG A 50 -2.43 -20.37 5.75
CA ARG A 50 -3.28 -19.59 4.84
C ARG A 50 -4.65 -19.40 5.47
N PHE A 51 -5.03 -18.14 5.64
CA PHE A 51 -6.34 -17.78 6.13
C PHE A 51 -7.39 -18.04 5.04
N GLN A 52 -8.42 -18.80 5.40
CA GLN A 52 -9.60 -19.01 4.55
C GLN A 52 -10.80 -18.29 5.15
N GLU A 53 -11.47 -17.47 4.34
CA GLU A 53 -12.68 -16.77 4.75
C GLU A 53 -13.87 -17.73 4.79
N ARG A 54 -14.50 -17.87 5.96
CA ARG A 54 -15.61 -18.82 6.14
C ARG A 54 -16.93 -18.24 5.62
N HIS A 55 -17.63 -18.98 4.78
CA HIS A 55 -18.87 -18.55 4.11
C HIS A 55 -20.02 -18.13 5.05
N HIS A 56 -20.10 -18.65 6.29
CA HIS A 56 -21.20 -18.32 7.22
C HIS A 56 -21.11 -16.92 7.85
N LEU A 57 -20.01 -16.21 7.63
CA LEU A 57 -19.81 -14.82 8.07
C LEU A 57 -20.24 -13.80 6.99
N ASN A 58 -20.66 -14.29 5.82
CA ASN A 58 -21.23 -13.48 4.77
C ASN A 58 -22.69 -13.15 5.13
N LEU A 59 -22.87 -12.09 5.90
CA LEU A 59 -24.15 -11.40 5.95
C LEU A 59 -24.33 -10.71 4.59
N ASP A 60 -25.01 -11.41 3.68
CA ASP A 60 -25.40 -10.87 2.38
C ASP A 60 -26.41 -9.75 2.64
N THR A 61 -25.93 -8.51 2.61
CA THR A 61 -26.79 -7.34 2.56
C THR A 61 -26.53 -6.65 1.24
N ASP A 62 -27.57 -6.17 0.58
CA ASP A 62 -27.46 -5.48 -0.72
C ASP A 62 -26.52 -4.26 -0.69
N PHE A 63 -26.11 -3.81 0.50
CA PHE A 63 -25.25 -2.65 0.72
C PHE A 63 -23.75 -2.95 0.72
N ASP A 64 -23.34 -4.22 0.81
CA ASP A 64 -21.94 -4.62 0.91
C ASP A 64 -21.48 -5.45 -0.29
N TYR A 65 -20.19 -5.39 -0.61
CA TYR A 65 -19.62 -6.27 -1.63
C TYR A 65 -19.70 -7.74 -1.21
N PRO A 66 -20.13 -8.63 -2.12
CA PRO A 66 -20.21 -10.04 -1.83
C PRO A 66 -18.81 -10.65 -1.73
N ARG A 67 -18.62 -11.52 -0.74
CA ARG A 67 -17.35 -12.25 -0.52
C ARG A 67 -17.52 -13.71 -0.90
N LYS A 68 -17.68 -13.96 -2.21
CA LYS A 68 -17.98 -15.30 -2.78
C LYS A 68 -16.78 -16.26 -2.71
N GLY A 69 -15.57 -15.72 -2.76
CA GLY A 69 -14.32 -16.45 -2.71
C GLY A 69 -13.85 -16.79 -1.30
N THR A 70 -12.87 -17.69 -1.20
CA THR A 70 -12.28 -18.10 0.09
C THR A 70 -11.02 -17.32 0.43
N ASP A 71 -10.41 -16.62 -0.54
CA ASP A 71 -9.25 -15.77 -0.32
C ASP A 71 -9.70 -14.31 -0.08
N PRO A 72 -9.30 -13.66 1.03
CA PRO A 72 -9.79 -12.31 1.35
C PRO A 72 -9.41 -11.25 0.33
N GLY A 73 -8.32 -11.44 -0.39
CA GLY A 73 -7.80 -10.46 -1.32
C GLY A 73 -6.38 -10.75 -1.78
N ILE A 74 -6.09 -10.37 -3.02
CA ILE A 74 -4.72 -10.30 -3.53
C ILE A 74 -4.15 -8.94 -3.12
N VAL A 75 -2.94 -8.94 -2.53
CA VAL A 75 -2.15 -7.72 -2.28
C VAL A 75 -0.91 -7.77 -3.16
N LEU A 76 -0.84 -6.87 -4.15
CA LEU A 76 0.27 -6.73 -5.07
C LEU A 76 1.02 -5.44 -4.77
N ILE A 77 2.33 -5.50 -4.57
CA ILE A 77 3.15 -4.36 -4.17
C ILE A 77 4.24 -4.15 -5.22
N PHE A 78 4.24 -3.00 -5.87
CA PHE A 78 5.36 -2.52 -6.70
C PHE A 78 6.10 -1.43 -5.93
N ASN A 79 7.31 -1.74 -5.47
CA ASN A 79 8.16 -0.82 -4.72
C ASN A 79 9.46 -0.59 -5.47
N ASN A 80 9.62 0.58 -6.09
CA ASN A 80 10.90 0.98 -6.65
C ASN A 80 11.62 1.82 -5.61
N GLU A 81 12.78 1.36 -5.16
CA GLU A 81 13.57 1.93 -4.07
C GLU A 81 14.93 2.43 -4.57
N THR A 82 15.61 1.62 -5.38
CA THR A 82 16.97 1.91 -5.85
C THR A 82 16.91 2.68 -7.17
N PHE A 83 17.12 3.99 -7.10
CA PHE A 83 17.37 4.84 -8.27
C PHE A 83 18.80 5.35 -8.22
N SER A 84 19.44 5.54 -9.39
CA SER A 84 20.83 6.02 -9.46
C SER A 84 21.01 7.41 -8.84
N ASP A 85 20.03 8.28 -9.03
CA ASP A 85 20.17 9.71 -8.71
C ASP A 85 19.52 10.04 -7.35
N GLU A 86 18.36 9.44 -7.07
CA GLU A 86 17.57 9.69 -5.86
C GLU A 86 17.00 8.40 -5.25
N PRO A 87 17.77 7.70 -4.41
CA PRO A 87 17.26 6.53 -3.70
C PRO A 87 16.06 6.86 -2.82
N ARG A 88 15.04 6.00 -2.81
CA ARG A 88 13.80 6.20 -2.03
C ARG A 88 13.92 5.61 -0.63
N LEU A 89 14.88 6.12 0.14
CA LEU A 89 15.10 5.72 1.53
C LEU A 89 13.79 5.78 2.35
N GLY A 90 13.55 4.74 3.16
CA GLY A 90 12.31 4.58 3.92
C GLY A 90 11.18 3.86 3.17
N SER A 91 11.28 3.67 1.85
CA SER A 91 10.23 2.96 1.10
C SER A 91 10.12 1.47 1.50
N ARG A 92 11.23 0.86 1.94
CA ARG A 92 11.20 -0.48 2.55
C ARG A 92 10.34 -0.54 3.82
N ARG A 93 10.34 0.53 4.64
CA ARG A 93 9.49 0.61 5.84
C ARG A 93 8.02 0.59 5.46
N ASP A 94 7.66 1.28 4.39
CA ASP A 94 6.30 1.26 3.84
C ASP A 94 5.88 -0.15 3.41
N VAL A 95 6.76 -0.89 2.70
CA VAL A 95 6.49 -2.30 2.35
C VAL A 95 6.20 -3.12 3.60
N ASN A 96 7.07 -3.06 4.61
CA ASN A 96 6.92 -3.87 5.82
C ASN A 96 5.63 -3.53 6.57
N GLU A 97 5.26 -2.25 6.67
CA GLU A 97 4.00 -1.83 7.31
C GLU A 97 2.76 -2.27 6.54
N ILE A 98 2.81 -2.29 5.19
CA ILE A 98 1.75 -2.88 4.36
C ILE A 98 1.61 -4.37 4.67
N LEU A 99 2.72 -5.12 4.67
CA LEU A 99 2.71 -6.56 4.95
C LEU A 99 2.08 -6.86 6.32
N ILE A 100 2.56 -6.19 7.37
CA ILE A 100 2.05 -6.35 8.74
C ILE A 100 0.57 -5.99 8.82
N CYS A 101 0.17 -4.85 8.25
CA CYS A 101 -1.21 -4.38 8.27
C CYS A 101 -2.17 -5.36 7.59
N PHE A 102 -1.87 -5.77 6.37
CA PHE A 102 -2.75 -6.62 5.57
C PHE A 102 -2.78 -8.06 6.10
N SER A 103 -1.68 -8.60 6.60
CA SER A 103 -1.68 -9.90 7.28
C SER A 103 -2.51 -9.88 8.57
N ARG A 104 -2.47 -8.79 9.35
CA ARG A 104 -3.37 -8.60 10.51
C ARG A 104 -4.84 -8.48 10.12
N LEU A 105 -5.12 -7.92 8.95
CA LEU A 105 -6.47 -7.86 8.36
C LEU A 105 -6.89 -9.19 7.73
N GLY A 106 -5.94 -10.08 7.49
CA GLY A 106 -6.18 -11.47 7.12
C GLY A 106 -5.88 -11.85 5.70
N PHE A 107 -5.24 -10.98 4.95
CA PHE A 107 -4.81 -11.25 3.59
C PHE A 107 -3.64 -12.23 3.59
N ASN A 108 -3.62 -13.12 2.60
CA ASN A 108 -2.54 -14.07 2.37
C ASN A 108 -1.58 -13.45 1.34
N ILE A 109 -0.55 -12.76 1.81
CA ILE A 109 0.39 -12.08 0.92
C ILE A 109 1.47 -13.07 0.50
N HIS A 110 1.62 -13.28 -0.81
CA HIS A 110 2.70 -14.09 -1.35
C HIS A 110 3.93 -13.22 -1.55
N GLU A 111 5.11 -13.76 -1.21
CA GLU A 111 6.40 -13.12 -1.49
C GLU A 111 6.53 -12.72 -2.97
N SER A 112 6.07 -13.58 -3.88
CA SER A 112 6.11 -13.33 -5.32
C SER A 112 5.28 -12.12 -5.77
N ASP A 113 4.38 -11.61 -4.92
CA ASP A 113 3.59 -10.39 -5.17
C ASP A 113 4.21 -9.12 -4.56
N VAL A 114 5.38 -9.24 -3.93
CA VAL A 114 6.19 -8.10 -3.47
C VAL A 114 7.32 -7.85 -4.48
N CYS A 115 7.05 -6.98 -5.43
CA CYS A 115 7.94 -6.68 -6.55
C CYS A 115 8.78 -5.45 -6.23
N THR A 116 10.09 -5.66 -5.98
CA THR A 116 11.03 -4.57 -5.69
C THR A 116 11.88 -4.24 -6.91
N ASP A 117 12.01 -2.95 -7.24
CA ASP A 117 12.90 -2.44 -8.28
C ASP A 117 12.60 -3.07 -9.65
N TYR A 118 11.33 -3.03 -10.04
CA TYR A 118 10.87 -3.56 -11.32
C TYR A 118 10.95 -2.47 -12.39
N SER A 119 11.40 -2.88 -13.58
CA SER A 119 11.22 -2.13 -14.82
C SER A 119 9.74 -2.09 -15.20
N ALA A 120 9.34 -1.13 -16.04
CA ALA A 120 8.00 -1.06 -16.61
C ALA A 120 7.62 -2.39 -17.29
N GLU A 121 8.53 -3.00 -18.04
CA GLU A 121 8.33 -4.31 -18.66
C GLU A 121 8.04 -5.40 -17.61
N ARG A 122 8.82 -5.47 -16.52
CA ARG A 122 8.60 -6.46 -15.44
C ARG A 122 7.29 -6.23 -14.71
N ILE A 123 6.86 -4.98 -14.54
CA ILE A 123 5.53 -4.64 -13.99
C ILE A 123 4.44 -5.21 -14.90
N GLN A 124 4.52 -4.98 -16.22
CA GLN A 124 3.56 -5.50 -17.19
C GLN A 124 3.53 -7.03 -17.20
N ASN A 125 4.70 -7.68 -17.19
CA ASN A 125 4.80 -9.13 -17.13
C ASN A 125 4.19 -9.72 -15.85
N LYS A 126 4.40 -9.06 -14.70
CA LYS A 126 3.77 -9.48 -13.43
C LYS A 126 2.25 -9.31 -13.48
N ILE A 127 1.75 -8.21 -14.02
CA ILE A 127 0.31 -7.99 -14.22
C ILE A 127 -0.27 -9.10 -15.11
N ALA A 128 0.37 -9.41 -16.23
CA ALA A 128 -0.04 -10.50 -17.11
C ALA A 128 -0.03 -11.86 -16.40
N GLN A 129 0.98 -12.13 -15.58
CA GLN A 129 1.06 -13.36 -14.78
C GLN A 129 -0.15 -13.49 -13.84
N ILE A 130 -0.51 -12.42 -13.13
CA ILE A 130 -1.70 -12.41 -12.25
C ILE A 130 -2.98 -12.61 -13.07
N LEU A 131 -3.12 -11.93 -14.20
CA LEU A 131 -4.28 -12.01 -15.08
C LEU A 131 -4.48 -13.37 -15.74
N ASN A 132 -3.41 -14.16 -15.89
CA ASN A 132 -3.45 -15.52 -16.41
C ASN A 132 -3.86 -16.55 -15.34
N ASP A 133 -3.70 -16.24 -14.05
CA ASP A 133 -4.12 -17.10 -12.95
C ASP A 133 -5.62 -16.90 -12.64
N LYS A 134 -6.46 -17.43 -13.54
CA LYS A 134 -7.92 -17.27 -13.45
C LYS A 134 -8.53 -17.90 -12.21
N GLU A 135 -7.95 -18.99 -11.72
CA GLU A 135 -8.44 -19.66 -10.51
C GLU A 135 -8.23 -18.77 -9.29
N ARG A 136 -7.02 -18.21 -9.13
CA ARG A 136 -6.70 -17.27 -8.05
C ARG A 136 -7.60 -16.04 -8.10
N LEU A 137 -7.81 -15.47 -9.29
CA LEU A 137 -8.68 -14.30 -9.47
C LEU A 137 -10.16 -14.61 -9.17
N LYS A 138 -10.67 -15.79 -9.55
CA LYS A 138 -12.04 -16.21 -9.20
C LYS A 138 -12.21 -16.40 -7.70
N ASN A 139 -11.19 -16.91 -7.01
CA ASN A 139 -11.26 -17.20 -5.59
C ASN A 139 -10.96 -16.00 -4.67
N THR A 140 -10.37 -14.93 -5.18
CA THR A 140 -10.14 -13.71 -4.37
C THR A 140 -11.42 -12.89 -4.20
N ASN A 141 -11.58 -12.24 -3.05
CA ASN A 141 -12.69 -11.33 -2.75
C ASN A 141 -12.41 -9.86 -3.10
N CYS A 142 -11.15 -9.48 -3.28
CA CYS A 142 -10.76 -8.16 -3.77
C CYS A 142 -9.35 -8.17 -4.37
N LEU A 143 -9.00 -7.08 -5.08
CA LEU A 143 -7.64 -6.80 -5.53
C LEU A 143 -7.16 -5.51 -4.86
N VAL A 144 -5.97 -5.54 -4.30
CA VAL A 144 -5.30 -4.38 -3.71
C VAL A 144 -3.91 -4.24 -4.32
N VAL A 145 -3.64 -3.09 -4.95
CA VAL A 145 -2.36 -2.81 -5.61
C VAL A 145 -1.72 -1.57 -4.99
N PHE A 146 -0.50 -1.72 -4.48
CA PHE A 146 0.34 -0.62 -4.03
C PHE A 146 1.39 -0.31 -5.09
N VAL A 147 1.54 0.96 -5.43
CA VAL A 147 2.59 1.43 -6.34
C VAL A 147 3.35 2.55 -5.64
N MET A 148 4.61 2.28 -5.33
CA MET A 148 5.47 3.17 -4.54
C MET A 148 6.73 3.45 -5.34
N THR A 149 6.81 4.64 -5.92
CA THR A 149 7.93 5.05 -6.76
C THR A 149 8.09 6.58 -6.77
N HIS A 150 9.02 7.10 -7.55
CA HIS A 150 9.04 8.52 -7.92
C HIS A 150 7.94 8.80 -8.94
N GLY A 151 7.49 10.04 -8.98
CA GLY A 151 6.45 10.47 -9.91
C GLY A 151 6.58 11.93 -10.28
N GLU A 152 5.87 12.30 -11.32
CA GLU A 152 5.76 13.67 -11.83
C GLU A 152 4.28 14.02 -12.02
N GLU A 153 3.99 15.25 -12.42
CA GLU A 153 2.66 15.67 -12.86
C GLU A 153 2.08 14.65 -13.86
N TYR A 154 0.75 14.65 -13.98
CA TYR A 154 0.04 13.86 -14.98
C TYR A 154 0.11 12.34 -14.76
N GLU A 155 0.18 11.93 -13.49
CA GLU A 155 0.16 10.52 -13.06
C GLU A 155 1.30 9.67 -13.63
N MET A 156 2.40 10.33 -14.00
CA MET A 156 3.62 9.72 -14.47
C MET A 156 4.37 9.10 -13.29
N LEU A 157 4.78 7.84 -13.48
CA LEU A 157 5.47 7.01 -12.51
C LEU A 157 6.81 6.59 -13.08
N ASN A 158 7.83 6.56 -12.24
CA ASN A 158 9.17 6.17 -12.64
C ASN A 158 9.40 4.66 -12.42
N SER A 159 10.15 4.03 -13.30
CA SER A 159 10.64 2.66 -13.19
C SER A 159 12.11 2.59 -13.55
N LEU A 160 12.73 1.41 -13.46
CA LEU A 160 14.17 1.29 -13.73
C LEU A 160 14.56 1.55 -15.20
N ASP A 161 13.63 1.40 -16.15
CA ASP A 161 13.84 1.55 -17.59
C ASP A 161 13.08 2.74 -18.20
N GLY A 162 12.43 3.55 -17.36
CA GLY A 162 11.80 4.80 -17.79
C GLY A 162 10.45 5.08 -17.14
N TRP A 163 9.70 5.97 -17.77
CA TRP A 163 8.43 6.46 -17.26
C TRP A 163 7.24 5.70 -17.84
N PHE A 164 6.22 5.48 -17.01
CA PHE A 164 4.95 4.87 -17.39
C PHE A 164 3.81 5.56 -16.62
N ARG A 165 2.55 5.31 -16.99
CA ARG A 165 1.42 5.96 -16.31
C ARG A 165 0.78 5.03 -15.30
N THR A 166 0.16 5.63 -14.30
CA THR A 166 -0.70 4.91 -13.35
C THR A 166 -1.79 4.08 -14.08
N LYS A 167 -2.36 4.63 -15.18
CA LYS A 167 -3.31 3.93 -16.06
C LYS A 167 -2.79 2.62 -16.63
N ASP A 168 -1.49 2.53 -16.91
CA ASP A 168 -0.88 1.33 -17.47
C ASP A 168 -0.83 0.17 -16.46
N ILE A 169 -1.20 0.40 -15.21
CA ILE A 169 -1.40 -0.66 -14.22
C ILE A 169 -2.88 -1.03 -14.16
N TRP A 170 -3.74 -0.09 -13.76
CA TRP A 170 -5.11 -0.42 -13.38
C TRP A 170 -6.02 -0.81 -14.55
N LYS A 171 -5.72 -0.35 -15.79
CA LYS A 171 -6.57 -0.65 -16.96
C LYS A 171 -6.72 -2.14 -17.22
N HIS A 172 -5.68 -2.92 -16.95
CA HIS A 172 -5.68 -4.35 -17.22
C HIS A 172 -6.61 -5.14 -16.30
N PHE A 173 -6.89 -4.62 -15.11
CA PHE A 173 -7.80 -5.26 -14.15
C PHE A 173 -9.26 -4.84 -14.33
N MET A 174 -9.52 -3.83 -15.18
CA MET A 174 -10.85 -3.34 -15.49
C MET A 174 -11.66 -4.34 -16.31
N GLU A 175 -11.02 -4.93 -17.31
CA GLU A 175 -11.62 -5.87 -18.26
C GLU A 175 -11.55 -7.33 -17.78
N CYS A 176 -11.26 -7.53 -16.49
CA CYS A 176 -11.10 -8.86 -15.91
C CYS A 176 -12.44 -9.39 -15.36
N GLU A 177 -13.07 -10.29 -16.12
CA GLU A 177 -14.34 -10.93 -15.75
C GLU A 177 -14.27 -11.62 -14.37
N GLU A 178 -13.12 -12.21 -14.02
CA GLU A 178 -12.94 -12.86 -12.71
C GLU A 178 -12.99 -11.89 -11.52
N LEU A 179 -12.84 -10.58 -11.78
CA LEU A 179 -12.91 -9.48 -10.82
C LEU A 179 -14.23 -8.67 -10.92
N GLU A 180 -15.24 -9.17 -11.64
CA GLU A 180 -16.58 -8.60 -11.63
C GLU A 180 -17.20 -8.66 -10.21
N ASP A 181 -17.92 -7.61 -9.81
CA ASP A 181 -18.49 -7.44 -8.47
C ASP A 181 -17.46 -7.52 -7.31
N LYS A 182 -16.16 -7.33 -7.61
CA LYS A 182 -15.09 -7.36 -6.61
C LYS A 182 -14.34 -6.03 -6.57
N PRO A 183 -14.10 -5.46 -5.38
CA PRO A 183 -13.36 -4.20 -5.24
C PRO A 183 -11.93 -4.29 -5.76
N LYS A 184 -11.51 -3.29 -6.52
CA LYS A 184 -10.17 -3.12 -7.10
C LYS A 184 -9.57 -1.82 -6.56
N LEU A 185 -8.71 -1.93 -5.56
CA LEU A 185 -8.15 -0.81 -4.82
C LEU A 185 -6.70 -0.54 -5.26
N PHE A 186 -6.39 0.69 -5.65
CA PHE A 186 -5.06 1.11 -6.09
C PHE A 186 -4.58 2.24 -5.18
N PHE A 187 -3.41 2.09 -4.57
CA PHE A 187 -2.79 3.06 -3.68
C PHE A 187 -1.45 3.50 -4.25
N ILE A 188 -1.37 4.77 -4.66
CA ILE A 188 -0.26 5.32 -5.44
C ILE A 188 0.53 6.32 -4.59
N GLN A 189 1.70 5.89 -4.12
CA GLN A 189 2.67 6.69 -3.39
C GLN A 189 3.75 7.18 -4.37
N ALA A 190 3.47 8.33 -4.98
CA ALA A 190 4.38 9.03 -5.88
C ALA A 190 4.13 10.54 -5.79
N CYS A 191 5.15 11.34 -6.11
CA CYS A 191 4.98 12.78 -6.30
C CYS A 191 4.12 13.05 -7.55
N LYS A 192 3.50 14.23 -7.60
CA LYS A 192 2.72 14.68 -8.76
C LYS A 192 3.14 16.07 -9.22
N GLY A 193 4.44 16.37 -9.12
CA GLY A 193 5.03 17.65 -9.47
C GLY A 193 6.20 18.03 -8.57
N TYR A 194 6.82 19.18 -8.87
CA TYR A 194 8.06 19.60 -8.23
C TYR A 194 7.82 20.60 -7.10
N PHE A 195 8.51 20.37 -5.98
CA PHE A 195 8.45 21.25 -4.83
C PHE A 195 9.04 22.65 -5.09
N SER A 196 10.08 22.74 -5.94
CA SER A 196 10.79 23.98 -6.27
C SER A 196 9.91 25.02 -6.97
N ALA A 197 8.92 24.58 -7.77
CA ALA A 197 7.96 25.47 -8.42
C ALA A 197 7.11 26.26 -7.41
N LYS A 198 6.88 25.73 -6.20
CA LYS A 198 6.09 26.40 -5.16
C LYS A 198 6.86 27.44 -4.35
N LEU A 199 8.16 27.24 -4.12
CA LEU A 199 8.98 28.21 -3.40
C LEU A 199 9.30 29.44 -4.25
N ALA A 200 9.56 29.26 -5.55
CA ALA A 200 9.81 30.36 -6.47
C ALA A 200 8.62 31.32 -6.59
N VAL A 201 7.41 30.81 -6.41
CA VAL A 201 6.16 31.58 -6.45
C VAL A 201 5.95 32.44 -5.19
N SER A 202 6.64 32.16 -4.08
CA SER A 202 6.57 33.02 -2.88
C SER A 202 7.38 34.31 -3.00
N THR A 203 8.31 34.39 -3.97
CA THR A 203 9.23 35.53 -4.15
C THR A 203 8.92 36.44 -5.33
N ALA A 204 7.93 36.09 -6.16
CA ALA A 204 7.48 36.92 -7.27
C ALA A 204 6.02 37.31 -7.02
N GLU A 205 5.77 38.63 -6.97
CA GLU A 205 4.44 39.22 -6.98
C GLU A 205 3.60 38.55 -8.08
N LEU A 206 2.65 37.69 -7.68
CA LEU A 206 1.80 37.01 -8.64
C LEU A 206 0.78 38.00 -9.20
N ASP A 207 1.08 38.45 -10.42
CA ASP A 207 0.12 39.02 -11.34
C ASP A 207 -1.18 38.21 -11.36
N LYS A 208 -2.29 38.95 -11.33
CA LYS A 208 -3.66 38.47 -11.33
C LYS A 208 -4.08 37.93 -12.71
N ASP A 209 -3.34 37.00 -13.28
CA ASP A 209 -3.81 36.26 -14.45
C ASP A 209 -4.28 34.87 -14.07
N LYS A 210 -5.53 34.61 -14.45
CA LYS A 210 -6.29 33.38 -14.25
C LYS A 210 -5.65 32.22 -15.03
N GLN A 211 -4.48 31.74 -14.59
CA GLN A 211 -4.05 30.41 -14.98
C GLN A 211 -4.95 29.41 -14.25
N ASP A 212 -5.68 28.61 -15.02
CA ASP A 212 -6.48 27.51 -14.51
C ASP A 212 -5.62 26.69 -13.56
N LYS A 213 -5.97 26.71 -12.27
CA LYS A 213 -5.30 25.86 -11.30
C LYS A 213 -5.41 24.42 -11.81
N PRO A 214 -4.30 23.66 -11.88
CA PRO A 214 -4.39 22.28 -12.33
C PRO A 214 -5.40 21.53 -11.46
N PRO A 215 -6.17 20.61 -12.04
CA PRO A 215 -7.16 19.83 -11.32
C PRO A 215 -6.49 19.07 -10.18
N LEU A 216 -7.20 18.76 -9.09
CA LEU A 216 -6.62 18.03 -7.95
C LEU A 216 -6.05 16.66 -8.36
N ILE A 217 -6.61 16.06 -9.40
CA ILE A 217 -6.20 14.79 -10.01
C ILE A 217 -6.26 14.98 -11.53
N ASP A 218 -5.32 14.41 -12.29
CA ASP A 218 -5.40 14.37 -13.75
C ASP A 218 -6.64 13.58 -14.20
N HIS A 219 -7.63 14.30 -14.74
CA HIS A 219 -8.91 13.73 -15.14
C HIS A 219 -8.91 13.17 -16.56
N ARG A 220 -7.80 13.30 -17.31
CA ARG A 220 -7.72 12.83 -18.71
C ARG A 220 -8.09 11.36 -18.86
N TYR A 221 -7.90 10.57 -17.79
CA TYR A 221 -8.15 9.14 -17.81
C TYR A 221 -9.18 8.63 -16.79
N LEU A 222 -9.91 9.55 -16.14
CA LEU A 222 -10.89 9.23 -15.09
C LEU A 222 -12.33 9.48 -15.57
N THR A 223 -12.55 9.36 -16.88
CA THR A 223 -13.89 9.54 -17.47
C THR A 223 -14.72 8.25 -17.31
N PRO A 224 -16.07 8.33 -17.32
CA PRO A 224 -16.91 7.14 -17.19
C PRO A 224 -16.68 6.07 -18.24
N GLY A 225 -16.15 6.43 -19.42
CA GLY A 225 -15.79 5.46 -20.46
C GLY A 225 -14.41 4.81 -20.27
N GLU A 226 -13.59 5.36 -19.37
CA GLU A 226 -12.23 4.89 -19.12
C GLU A 226 -12.01 4.29 -17.74
N LEU A 227 -12.85 4.62 -16.75
CA LEU A 227 -12.79 4.08 -15.40
C LEU A 227 -13.92 3.05 -15.20
N GLY A 228 -13.55 1.82 -14.85
CA GLY A 228 -14.49 0.72 -14.67
C GLY A 228 -15.24 0.77 -13.34
N PRO A 229 -16.27 -0.07 -13.18
CA PRO A 229 -16.98 -0.22 -11.91
C PRO A 229 -16.08 -0.85 -10.84
N ASP A 230 -16.45 -0.62 -9.58
CA ASP A 230 -15.85 -1.26 -8.41
C ASP A 230 -14.36 -0.96 -8.21
N MET A 231 -13.92 0.23 -8.59
CA MET A 231 -12.54 0.69 -8.43
C MET A 231 -12.43 1.79 -7.38
N LEU A 232 -11.30 1.83 -6.68
CA LEU A 232 -10.87 2.97 -5.89
C LEU A 232 -9.40 3.23 -6.19
N ILE A 233 -9.07 4.43 -6.65
CA ILE A 233 -7.69 4.84 -6.92
C ILE A 233 -7.37 6.01 -6.01
N ALA A 234 -6.41 5.82 -5.11
CA ALA A 234 -5.98 6.80 -4.13
C ALA A 234 -4.53 7.21 -4.38
N TYR A 235 -4.30 8.50 -4.47
CA TYR A 235 -3.01 9.13 -4.65
C TYR A 235 -2.57 9.76 -3.33
N SER A 236 -1.29 9.59 -3.00
CA SER A 236 -0.70 10.15 -1.78
C SER A 236 -0.71 11.68 -1.72
N THR A 237 -0.82 12.34 -2.87
CA THR A 237 -0.90 13.79 -3.00
C THR A 237 -1.74 14.18 -4.22
N ILE A 238 -2.17 15.44 -4.31
CA ILE A 238 -2.84 16.05 -5.48
C ILE A 238 -1.83 16.55 -6.53
N GLU A 239 -2.27 16.84 -7.76
CA GLU A 239 -1.41 17.38 -8.83
C GLU A 239 -0.69 18.68 -8.42
N GLY A 240 0.51 18.88 -8.97
CA GLY A 240 1.40 20.01 -8.65
C GLY A 240 1.96 19.99 -7.22
N ASN A 241 1.86 18.87 -6.51
CA ASN A 241 2.32 18.72 -5.13
C ASN A 241 3.26 17.52 -4.96
N VAL A 242 3.99 17.54 -3.84
CA VAL A 242 4.92 16.47 -3.46
C VAL A 242 4.33 15.57 -2.38
N SER A 243 4.84 14.34 -2.33
CA SER A 243 4.53 13.36 -1.31
C SER A 243 5.74 13.18 -0.39
N PHE A 244 5.54 13.27 0.92
CA PHE A 244 6.63 13.26 1.90
C PHE A 244 6.93 11.85 2.41
N ARG A 245 8.22 11.61 2.63
CA ARG A 245 8.74 10.37 3.19
C ARG A 245 9.89 10.66 4.14
N ASP A 246 9.87 9.97 5.27
CA ASP A 246 10.95 9.92 6.24
C ASP A 246 11.68 8.57 6.11
N PRO A 247 13.01 8.51 6.02
CA PRO A 247 13.75 7.26 5.84
C PRO A 247 13.67 6.29 6.99
N GLN A 248 13.40 6.77 8.20
CA GLN A 248 13.35 5.90 9.37
C GLN A 248 11.94 5.31 9.54
N SER A 249 10.91 6.11 9.26
CA SER A 249 9.51 5.81 9.55
C SER A 249 8.62 5.58 8.32
N GLY A 250 9.09 5.89 7.10
CA GLY A 250 8.34 5.68 5.85
C GLY A 250 7.55 6.92 5.39
N SER A 251 6.66 6.71 4.42
CA SER A 251 5.86 7.77 3.78
C SER A 251 4.63 8.11 4.61
N TRP A 252 4.35 9.41 4.81
CA TRP A 252 3.21 9.85 5.63
C TRP A 252 1.88 9.20 5.21
N PHE A 253 1.67 9.08 3.89
CA PHE A 253 0.46 8.47 3.35
C PHE A 253 0.35 6.98 3.68
N ILE A 254 1.39 6.18 3.42
CA ILE A 254 1.35 4.74 3.66
C ILE A 254 1.26 4.43 5.16
N GLN A 255 2.03 5.15 5.98
CA GLN A 255 2.01 4.98 7.43
C GLN A 255 0.63 5.27 8.02
N GLU A 256 0.01 6.40 7.65
CA GLU A 256 -1.34 6.73 8.12
C GLU A 256 -2.40 5.80 7.52
N LEU A 257 -2.21 5.31 6.29
CA LEU A 257 -3.08 4.31 5.67
C LEU A 257 -3.07 3.00 6.47
N CYS A 258 -1.90 2.42 6.70
CA CYS A 258 -1.73 1.16 7.43
C CYS A 258 -2.24 1.27 8.88
N LYS A 259 -2.00 2.40 9.54
CA LYS A 259 -2.51 2.69 10.88
C LYS A 259 -4.04 2.74 10.92
N ASN A 260 -4.67 3.46 9.99
CA ASN A 260 -6.13 3.57 9.93
C ASN A 260 -6.77 2.23 9.54
N PHE A 261 -6.20 1.51 8.58
CA PHE A 261 -6.70 0.20 8.17
C PHE A 261 -6.59 -0.84 9.29
N SER A 262 -5.46 -0.89 10.00
CA SER A 262 -5.28 -1.79 11.14
C SER A 262 -6.26 -1.49 12.28
N THR A 263 -6.50 -0.20 12.55
CA THR A 263 -7.32 0.25 13.70
C THR A 263 -8.82 0.17 13.40
N TYR A 264 -9.25 0.67 12.24
CA TYR A 264 -10.65 0.91 11.91
C TYR A 264 -11.16 0.05 10.75
N GLY A 265 -10.29 -0.66 10.02
CA GLY A 265 -10.66 -1.45 8.84
C GLY A 265 -11.62 -2.62 9.09
N ARG A 266 -11.89 -2.94 10.37
CA ARG A 266 -12.93 -3.88 10.80
C ARG A 266 -14.32 -3.27 10.98
N ARG A 267 -14.41 -1.94 11.08
CA ARG A 267 -15.61 -1.22 11.53
C ARG A 267 -16.08 -0.18 10.51
N GLU A 268 -15.18 0.30 9.67
CA GLU A 268 -15.46 1.34 8.68
C GLU A 268 -15.15 0.83 7.27
N ASP A 269 -15.96 1.29 6.30
CA ASP A 269 -15.73 0.99 4.90
C ASP A 269 -14.53 1.77 4.37
N VAL A 270 -13.93 1.29 3.27
CA VAL A 270 -12.72 1.88 2.69
C VAL A 270 -12.85 3.35 2.30
N VAL A 271 -14.01 3.83 1.86
CA VAL A 271 -14.20 5.26 1.51
C VAL A 271 -14.20 6.13 2.78
N SER A 272 -14.86 5.66 3.84
CA SER A 272 -14.79 6.30 5.16
C SER A 272 -13.36 6.32 5.71
N LEU A 273 -12.62 5.20 5.57
CA LEU A 273 -11.21 5.12 5.97
C LEU A 273 -10.35 6.11 5.18
N MET A 274 -10.55 6.25 3.86
CA MET A 274 -9.81 7.23 3.06
C MET A 274 -10.04 8.66 3.55
N THR A 275 -11.25 8.98 3.99
CA THR A 275 -11.55 10.30 4.59
C THR A 275 -10.77 10.53 5.89
N ARG A 276 -10.62 9.49 6.72
CA ARG A 276 -9.77 9.56 7.93
C ARG A 276 -8.29 9.73 7.59
N ILE A 277 -7.80 8.97 6.60
CA ILE A 277 -6.42 9.05 6.13
C ILE A 277 -6.12 10.46 5.65
N ASN A 278 -7.01 11.06 4.84
CA ASN A 278 -6.89 12.46 4.43
C ASN A 278 -6.76 13.39 5.64
N LYS A 279 -7.62 13.25 6.65
CA LYS A 279 -7.55 14.07 7.88
C LYS A 279 -6.21 13.91 8.60
N CYS A 280 -5.67 12.70 8.70
CA CYS A 280 -4.39 12.44 9.35
C CYS A 280 -3.22 13.04 8.57
N VAL A 281 -3.14 12.76 7.26
CA VAL A 281 -2.02 13.24 6.42
C VAL A 281 -2.04 14.77 6.31
N CYS A 282 -3.21 15.40 6.16
CA CYS A 282 -3.33 16.87 6.12
C CYS A 282 -2.93 17.58 7.41
N ARG A 283 -2.84 16.84 8.54
CA ARG A 283 -2.34 17.36 9.82
C ARG A 283 -0.83 17.24 9.95
N ASN A 284 -0.19 16.37 9.17
CA ASN A 284 1.26 16.32 9.09
C ASN A 284 1.77 17.58 8.41
N TYR A 285 2.92 18.04 8.86
CA TYR A 285 3.55 19.22 8.31
C TYR A 285 5.06 19.12 8.42
N TYR A 286 5.74 19.78 7.50
CA TYR A 286 7.19 19.90 7.51
C TYR A 286 7.58 21.36 7.42
N THR A 287 8.51 21.80 8.26
CA THR A 287 8.96 23.19 8.33
C THR A 287 10.19 23.38 7.45
N ILE A 288 10.09 24.20 6.41
CA ILE A 288 11.08 24.28 5.33
C ILE A 288 12.11 25.38 5.52
N ARG A 289 11.75 26.41 6.29
CA ARG A 289 12.61 27.43 6.95
C ARG A 289 11.84 27.95 8.16
N LEU A 290 12.39 28.91 8.92
CA LEU A 290 11.81 29.44 10.18
C LEU A 290 10.32 29.87 10.12
N GLN A 291 9.67 29.96 8.95
CA GLN A 291 8.26 30.36 8.81
C GLN A 291 7.43 29.59 7.76
N ASP A 292 8.04 28.77 6.88
CA ASP A 292 7.30 28.08 5.82
C ASP A 292 6.91 26.66 6.19
N ILE A 293 5.64 26.34 6.02
CA ILE A 293 5.07 25.03 6.33
C ILE A 293 4.61 24.34 5.04
N ALA A 294 5.21 23.19 4.74
CA ALA A 294 4.68 22.28 3.74
C ALA A 294 3.65 21.31 4.34
N LYS A 295 2.64 21.02 3.53
CA LYS A 295 1.57 20.07 3.83
C LYS A 295 1.36 19.12 2.68
N GLN A 296 0.75 17.99 2.97
CA GLN A 296 0.38 16.97 2.01
C GLN A 296 -1.12 16.72 2.08
N THR A 297 -1.76 16.61 0.91
CA THR A 297 -3.18 16.33 0.80
C THR A 297 -3.37 15.15 -0.15
N PRO A 298 -3.65 13.95 0.36
CA PRO A 298 -4.03 12.82 -0.48
C PRO A 298 -5.40 13.07 -1.13
N ALA A 299 -5.63 12.42 -2.25
CA ALA A 299 -6.90 12.46 -2.95
C ALA A 299 -7.21 11.09 -3.57
N PHE A 300 -8.49 10.79 -3.73
CA PHE A 300 -8.91 9.51 -4.29
C PHE A 300 -10.15 9.67 -5.16
N VAL A 301 -10.31 8.75 -6.10
CA VAL A 301 -11.50 8.58 -6.94
C VAL A 301 -12.06 7.19 -6.68
N SER A 302 -13.39 7.10 -6.58
CA SER A 302 -14.09 5.85 -6.28
C SER A 302 -15.27 5.66 -7.21
N THR A 303 -15.31 4.50 -7.86
CA THR A 303 -16.46 3.93 -8.57
C THR A 303 -17.03 2.72 -7.85
N LEU A 304 -16.65 2.53 -6.57
CA LEU A 304 -17.26 1.52 -5.72
C LEU A 304 -18.78 1.70 -5.64
N SER A 305 -19.50 0.63 -5.94
CA SER A 305 -20.96 0.57 -5.97
C SER A 305 -21.58 0.15 -4.63
N LYS A 306 -20.77 -0.47 -3.75
CA LYS A 306 -21.18 -0.99 -2.43
C LYS A 306 -20.14 -0.65 -1.36
N LYS A 307 -20.48 -0.85 -0.09
CA LYS A 307 -19.51 -0.72 1.01
C LYS A 307 -18.55 -1.91 0.99
N PHE A 308 -17.26 -1.60 1.11
CA PHE A 308 -16.23 -2.63 1.27
C PHE A 308 -15.48 -2.43 2.58
N TYR A 309 -15.40 -3.49 3.38
CA TYR A 309 -14.61 -3.56 4.60
C TYR A 309 -13.45 -4.51 4.34
N LEU A 310 -12.23 -4.10 4.69
CA LEU A 310 -11.02 -4.92 4.48
C LEU A 310 -11.09 -6.23 5.28
N ASN A 311 -11.71 -6.19 6.46
CA ASN A 311 -11.94 -7.35 7.30
C ASN A 311 -13.32 -7.28 7.96
N ARG A 312 -14.19 -8.28 7.76
CA ARG A 312 -15.48 -8.38 8.47
C ARG A 312 -15.46 -9.31 9.67
N ASN A 313 -14.38 -10.07 9.83
CA ASN A 313 -14.18 -11.01 10.93
C ASN A 313 -13.84 -10.26 12.23
N LYS A 314 -14.88 -9.84 12.94
CA LYS A 314 -14.77 -9.32 14.32
C LYS A 314 -14.07 -10.32 15.26
N ASP A 315 -14.22 -11.60 14.96
CA ASP A 315 -13.71 -12.71 15.77
C ASP A 315 -12.45 -13.34 15.17
N ARG A 316 -11.73 -12.70 14.24
CA ARG A 316 -10.51 -13.27 13.61
C ARG A 316 -9.52 -13.81 14.65
N HIS A 317 -9.30 -13.08 15.74
CA HIS A 317 -8.39 -13.52 16.79
C HIS A 317 -8.87 -14.82 17.47
N ILE A 318 -10.19 -14.97 17.66
CA ILE A 318 -10.82 -16.20 18.15
C ILE A 318 -10.70 -17.30 17.11
N LEU A 319 -10.94 -17.01 15.83
CA LEU A 319 -10.84 -17.99 14.74
C LEU A 319 -9.40 -18.50 14.55
N LEU A 320 -8.41 -17.61 14.62
CA LEU A 320 -6.99 -17.97 14.58
C LEU A 320 -6.60 -18.81 15.80
N GLN A 321 -7.12 -18.48 16.98
CA GLN A 321 -6.88 -19.27 18.18
C GLN A 321 -7.52 -20.67 18.05
N ILE A 322 -8.79 -20.75 17.62
CA ILE A 322 -9.48 -22.02 17.38
C ILE A 322 -8.72 -22.85 16.35
N GLN A 323 -8.20 -22.24 15.29
CA GLN A 323 -7.48 -22.95 14.25
C GLN A 323 -6.15 -23.50 14.79
N LYS A 324 -5.38 -22.67 15.49
CA LYS A 324 -4.16 -23.09 16.18
C LYS A 324 -4.43 -24.26 17.15
N ASP A 325 -5.49 -24.15 17.96
CA ASP A 325 -5.89 -25.20 18.91
C ASP A 325 -6.29 -26.49 18.17
N THR A 326 -6.98 -26.36 17.03
CA THR A 326 -7.40 -27.49 16.19
C THR A 326 -6.20 -28.20 15.58
N ASP A 327 -5.21 -27.46 15.11
CA ASP A 327 -3.99 -28.02 14.52
C ASP A 327 -3.09 -28.67 15.57
N GLU A 328 -3.03 -28.11 16.78
CA GLU A 328 -2.38 -28.75 17.94
C GLU A 328 -3.07 -30.08 18.31
N ILE A 329 -4.40 -30.11 18.36
CA ILE A 329 -5.17 -31.34 18.58
C ILE A 329 -4.90 -32.37 17.47
N ASN A 330 -4.93 -31.95 16.20
CA ASN A 330 -4.65 -32.83 15.07
C ASN A 330 -3.24 -33.41 15.11
N GLY A 331 -2.25 -32.62 15.56
CA GLY A 331 -0.88 -33.07 15.82
C GLY A 331 -0.84 -34.19 16.86
N ILE A 332 -1.49 -33.98 18.00
CA ILE A 332 -1.57 -34.98 19.09
C ILE A 332 -2.27 -36.26 18.59
N VAL A 333 -3.38 -36.14 17.84
CA VAL A 333 -4.09 -37.30 17.29
C VAL A 333 -3.19 -38.10 16.34
N LYS A 334 -2.40 -37.44 15.49
CA LYS A 334 -1.41 -38.09 14.62
C LYS A 334 -0.35 -38.85 15.42
N GLU A 335 0.18 -38.26 16.48
CA GLU A 335 1.16 -38.92 17.35
C GLU A 335 0.59 -40.18 18.00
N ILE A 336 -0.64 -40.10 18.55
CA ILE A 336 -1.33 -41.25 19.13
C ILE A 336 -1.52 -42.36 18.09
N MET A 337 -1.98 -42.01 16.89
CA MET A 337 -2.17 -42.97 15.80
C MET A 337 -0.85 -43.64 15.38
N ASN A 338 0.25 -42.89 15.33
CA ASN A 338 1.58 -43.45 15.06
C ASN A 338 2.05 -44.39 16.17
N CYS A 339 1.81 -44.06 17.44
CA CYS A 339 2.14 -44.94 18.56
C CYS A 339 1.30 -46.23 18.57
N LEU A 340 0.03 -46.16 18.16
CA LEU A 340 -0.85 -47.33 18.04
C LEU A 340 -0.43 -48.23 16.87
N ASN A 341 -0.07 -47.64 15.72
CA ASN A 341 0.38 -48.39 14.54
C ASN A 341 1.77 -49.01 14.70
N ASN A 342 2.62 -48.46 15.58
CA ASN A 342 3.95 -49.00 15.88
C ASN A 342 3.99 -49.92 17.10
N ARG A 343 2.83 -50.39 17.61
CA ARG A 343 2.84 -51.43 18.65
C ARG A 343 3.39 -52.73 18.04
N PRO A 344 4.46 -53.32 18.61
CA PRO A 344 4.92 -54.63 18.15
C PRO A 344 3.79 -55.65 18.36
N SER A 345 3.55 -56.48 17.34
CA SER A 345 2.62 -57.60 17.46
C SER A 345 3.10 -58.48 18.62
N VAL A 346 2.31 -58.54 19.69
CA VAL A 346 2.57 -59.50 20.77
C VAL A 346 2.30 -60.88 20.18
N ALA A 347 3.39 -61.64 19.98
CA ALA A 347 3.36 -63.04 19.54
C ALA A 347 2.84 -63.97 20.65
#